data_AF-A0A7C5V4P2-F1
#
_entry.id   AF-A0A7C5V4P2-F1
#
_cell.length_a   1.000
_cell.length_b   1.000
_cell.length_c   1.000
_cell.angle_alpha   90.00
_cell.angle_beta   90.00
_cell.angle_gamma   90.00
#
_symmetry.space_group_name_H-M   'P 1'
#
loop_
_entity.id
_entity.type
_entity.pdbx_description
1 polymer ?
#
loop_
_entity_poly.entity_id
_entity_poly.type
_entity_poly.pdbx_seq_one_letter_code
_entity_poly.pdbx_strand_id
1 'polypeptide(L)' 'MKPERAENSGQSKPPLQVTLADIEQARQRISNVIQPTPLAYSEYFSTLWGGKIYFKFENLLLTGSFKER' A
#
# COMPACT_ATOMS: atom_id res chain seq x y z
N MET A 1 -8.87 -9.65 -43.31
CA MET A 1 -8.39 -8.30 -42.93
C MET A 1 -8.24 -8.30 -41.42
N LYS A 2 -7.02 -8.47 -40.89
CA LYS A 2 -6.76 -8.55 -39.44
C LYS A 2 -6.51 -7.11 -38.93
N PRO A 3 -7.09 -6.68 -37.79
CA PRO A 3 -6.75 -5.38 -37.24
C PRO A 3 -5.33 -5.44 -36.67
N GLU A 4 -4.51 -4.52 -37.17
CA GLU A 4 -3.16 -4.17 -36.77
C GLU A 4 -3.15 -3.84 -35.27
N ARG A 5 -2.39 -4.60 -34.47
CA ARG A 5 -2.13 -4.25 -33.07
C ARG A 5 -1.28 -3.00 -33.08
N ALA A 6 -1.87 -1.88 -32.72
CA ALA A 6 -1.11 -0.67 -32.41
C ALA A 6 -0.07 -1.01 -31.33
N GLU A 7 1.20 -0.98 -31.73
CA GLU A 7 2.34 -1.05 -30.84
C GLU A 7 2.25 0.16 -29.90
N ASN A 8 1.94 -0.10 -28.63
CA ASN A 8 1.91 0.94 -27.62
C ASN A 8 3.37 1.40 -27.40
N SER A 9 3.71 2.52 -28.01
CA SER A 9 5.03 3.11 -28.00
C SER A 9 5.53 3.28 -26.57
N GLY A 10 6.77 2.82 -26.35
CA GLY A 10 7.43 2.75 -25.05
C GLY A 10 7.64 4.12 -24.40
N GLN A 11 6.62 4.59 -23.69
CA GLN A 11 6.80 5.65 -22.70
C GLN A 11 7.40 5.01 -21.44
N SER A 12 8.70 5.21 -21.23
CA SER A 12 9.35 4.87 -19.97
C SER A 12 8.69 5.67 -18.86
N LYS A 13 7.98 4.98 -17.95
CA LYS A 13 7.41 5.59 -16.75
C LYS A 13 8.51 6.44 -16.07
N PRO A 14 8.25 7.72 -15.73
CA PRO A 14 9.25 8.55 -15.08
C PRO A 14 9.74 7.86 -13.80
N PRO A 15 11.01 8.05 -13.42
CA PRO A 15 11.55 7.43 -12.22
C PRO A 15 10.70 7.83 -11.02
N LEU A 16 10.31 6.84 -10.22
CA LEU A 16 9.63 7.10 -8.95
C LEU A 16 10.58 7.93 -8.09
N GLN A 17 10.15 9.12 -7.68
CA GLN A 17 10.97 10.05 -6.88
C GLN A 17 11.30 9.50 -5.49
N VAL A 18 10.56 8.49 -5.03
CA VAL A 18 10.75 7.82 -3.75
C VAL A 18 11.27 6.41 -4.01
N THR A 19 12.38 6.07 -3.35
CA THR A 19 13.05 4.78 -3.41
C THR A 19 12.70 3.91 -2.20
N LEU A 20 13.05 2.61 -2.26
CA LEU A 20 12.93 1.72 -1.10
C LEU A 20 13.76 2.23 0.08
N ALA A 21 14.96 2.77 -0.17
CA ALA A 21 15.84 3.29 0.86
C ALA A 21 15.19 4.46 1.64
N ASP A 22 14.39 5.29 0.97
CA ASP A 22 13.67 6.39 1.61
C ASP A 22 12.61 5.85 2.60
N ILE A 23 11.93 4.77 2.24
CA ILE A 23 10.92 4.10 3.09
C ILE A 23 11.59 3.41 4.29
N GLU A 24 12.73 2.75 4.08
CA GLU A 24 13.49 2.10 5.16
C GLU A 24 14.01 3.12 6.18
N GLN A 25 14.51 4.27 5.71
CA GLN A 25 14.91 5.38 6.56
C GLN A 25 13.71 6.00 7.28
N ALA A 26 12.57 6.18 6.61
CA ALA A 26 11.34 6.67 7.24
C ALA A 26 10.88 5.73 8.37
N ARG A 27 10.91 4.41 8.15
CA ARG A 27 10.61 3.40 9.16
C ARG A 27 11.46 3.56 10.42
N GLN A 28 12.77 3.80 10.25
CA GLN A 28 13.67 4.03 11.38
C GLN A 28 13.29 5.32 12.14
N ARG A 29 13.07 6.42 11.43
CA ARG A 29 12.71 7.73 12.01
C ARG A 29 11.45 7.69 12.89
N ILE A 30 10.41 6.98 12.43
CA ILE A 30 9.11 6.96 13.12
C ILE A 30 8.96 5.82 14.14
N SER A 31 9.91 4.88 14.20
CA SER A 31 9.79 3.65 14.99
C SER A 31 9.56 3.87 16.49
N ASN A 32 10.09 4.96 17.05
CA ASN A 32 9.97 5.28 18.48
C ASN A 32 8.72 6.10 18.82
N VAL A 33 8.00 6.61 17.82
CA VAL A 33 6.84 7.51 18.00
C VAL A 33 5.53 6.89 17.56
N ILE A 34 5.57 5.97 16.58
CA ILE A 34 4.36 5.34 16.03
C ILE A 34 4.42 3.84 16.26
N GLN A 35 3.41 3.33 16.98
CA GLN A 35 3.25 1.88 17.18
C GLN A 35 2.67 1.21 15.92
N PRO A 36 3.05 -0.04 15.61
CA PRO A 36 2.42 -0.81 14.55
C PRO A 36 0.93 -1.05 14.84
N THR A 37 0.07 -0.68 13.89
CA THR A 37 -1.36 -0.97 13.97
C THR A 37 -1.64 -2.44 13.62
N PRO A 38 -2.74 -3.04 14.08
CA PRO A 38 -3.07 -4.42 13.75
C PRO A 38 -3.33 -4.63 12.24
N LEU A 39 -2.95 -5.80 11.75
CA LEU A 39 -3.40 -6.35 10.47
C LEU A 39 -4.38 -7.50 10.76
N ALA A 40 -5.66 -7.18 10.85
CA ALA A 40 -6.67 -8.14 11.30
C ALA A 40 -7.28 -8.88 10.12
N TYR A 41 -7.36 -10.20 10.23
CA TYR A 41 -8.14 -11.03 9.29
C TYR A 41 -9.64 -10.78 9.49
N SER A 42 -10.39 -10.75 8.39
CA SER A 42 -11.85 -10.70 8.44
C SER A 42 -12.46 -11.91 7.78
N GLU A 43 -13.09 -12.76 8.58
CA GLU A 43 -13.81 -13.94 8.09
C GLU A 43 -15.02 -13.53 7.23
N TYR A 44 -15.84 -12.59 7.69
CA TYR A 44 -17.02 -12.11 6.95
C TYR A 44 -16.68 -11.66 5.53
N PHE A 45 -15.71 -10.76 5.39
CA PHE A 45 -15.33 -10.23 4.09
C PHE A 45 -14.56 -11.23 3.25
N SER A 46 -13.82 -12.13 3.88
CA SER A 46 -13.16 -13.22 3.17
C SER A 46 -14.15 -14.18 2.53
N THR A 47 -15.20 -14.55 3.28
CA THR A 47 -16.30 -15.38 2.78
C THR A 47 -17.08 -14.65 1.70
N LEU A 48 -17.38 -13.37 1.88
CA LEU A 48 -18.14 -12.56 0.92
C LEU A 48 -17.45 -12.46 -0.45
N TRP A 49 -16.13 -12.30 -0.48
CA TRP A 49 -15.37 -12.09 -1.73
C TRP A 49 -14.58 -13.31 -2.21
N GLY A 50 -14.66 -14.43 -1.50
CA GLY A 50 -13.98 -15.68 -1.90
C GLY A 50 -12.45 -15.59 -1.87
N GLY A 51 -11.88 -14.79 -0.95
CA GLY A 51 -10.44 -14.59 -0.82
C GLY A 51 -10.02 -14.25 0.61
N LYS A 52 -8.73 -14.22 0.94
CA LYS A 52 -8.28 -13.84 2.29
C LYS A 52 -8.20 -12.31 2.40
N ILE A 53 -9.06 -11.72 3.21
CA ILE A 53 -9.17 -10.28 3.39
C ILE A 53 -8.67 -9.87 4.77
N TYR A 54 -7.83 -8.85 4.80
CA TYR A 54 -7.25 -8.29 6.00
C TYR A 54 -7.46 -6.77 6.02
N PHE A 55 -7.67 -6.22 7.22
CA PHE A 55 -7.75 -4.80 7.45
C PHE A 55 -6.51 -4.31 8.19
N LYS A 56 -5.88 -3.27 7.65
CA LYS A 56 -4.82 -2.52 8.32
C LYS A 56 -5.46 -1.33 9.03
N PHE A 57 -5.58 -1.41 10.35
CA PHE A 57 -6.34 -0.44 11.13
C PHE A 57 -5.56 0.85 11.45
N GLU A 58 -5.15 1.60 10.43
CA GLU A 58 -4.51 2.92 10.61
C GLU A 58 -5.45 3.96 11.22
N ASN A 59 -6.77 3.70 11.25
CA ASN A 59 -7.75 4.51 11.97
C ASN A 59 -7.60 4.44 13.50
N LEU A 60 -6.77 3.52 14.02
CA LEU A 60 -6.45 3.41 15.45
C LEU A 60 -5.21 4.19 15.88
N LEU A 61 -4.56 4.90 14.95
CA LEU A 61 -3.49 5.83 15.29
C LEU A 61 -4.03 7.05 16.07
N LEU A 62 -3.14 7.80 16.72
CA LEU A 62 -3.50 8.86 17.67
C LEU A 62 -4.42 9.94 17.09
N THR A 63 -4.17 10.33 15.84
CA THR A 63 -4.90 11.33 15.06
C THR A 63 -6.03 10.71 14.22
N GLY A 64 -6.27 9.40 14.36
CA GLY A 64 -7.33 8.66 13.68
C GLY A 64 -7.05 8.33 12.22
N SER A 65 -5.81 8.51 11.72
CA SER A 65 -5.44 8.10 10.37
C SER A 65 -3.94 7.87 10.18
N PHE A 66 -3.55 7.33 9.03
CA PHE A 66 -2.15 7.01 8.67
C PHE A 66 -1.20 8.23 8.57
N LYS A 67 -1.71 9.46 8.60
CA LYS A 67 -0.97 10.69 8.27
C LYS A 67 0.08 11.12 9.30
N GLU A 68 0.20 10.40 10.41
CA GLU A 68 1.30 10.56 11.36
C GLU A 68 2.65 10.11 10.78
N ARG A 69 2.63 9.27 9.74
CA ARG A 69 3.81 8.76 9.03
C ARG A 69 4.22 9.69 7.90
#